data_AF-H8GU68-F1
#
_entry.id   AF-H8GU68-F1
#
_cell.length_a   1.000
_cell.length_b   1.000
_cell.length_c   1.000
_cell.angle_alpha   90.00
_cell.angle_beta   90.00
_cell.angle_gamma   90.00
#
_symmetry.space_group_name_H-M   'P 1'
#
loop_
_entity.id
_entity.type
_entity.pdbx_description
1 polymer ?
#
loop_
_entity_poly.entity_id
_entity_poly.type
_entity_poly.pdbx_seq_one_letter_code
_entity_poly.pdbx_strand_id
1 'polypeptide(L)'
;MDVSSRVLSELASREAALDAQIEAAREEARRAVDAAEQEAARILQGAQAQVQAMQAAHEQALTAETSRIRDEARAQAEAESLSTRQKASGRVQQAAEHILRAVLP
;
A
#
# COMPACT_ATOMS: atom_id res chain seq x y z
N MET A 1 -33.13 -32.33 65.03
CA MET A 1 -31.72 -32.07 64.65
C MET A 1 -31.65 -31.62 63.18
N ASP A 2 -32.67 -30.91 62.66
CA ASP A 2 -32.96 -30.96 61.21
C ASP A 2 -32.95 -29.61 60.48
N VAL A 3 -32.84 -28.50 61.19
CA VAL A 3 -32.82 -27.17 60.57
C VAL A 3 -31.41 -26.80 60.12
N SER A 4 -30.41 -27.04 60.97
CA SER A 4 -29.00 -26.75 60.65
C SER A 4 -28.47 -27.62 59.49
N SER A 5 -28.87 -28.90 59.41
CA SER A 5 -28.48 -29.78 58.30
C SER A 5 -29.12 -29.36 56.97
N ARG A 6 -30.38 -28.91 56.99
CA ARG A 6 -31.07 -28.38 55.80
C ARG A 6 -30.41 -27.09 55.29
N VAL A 7 -30.09 -26.15 56.19
CA VAL A 7 -29.40 -24.90 55.84
C VAL A 7 -28.01 -25.17 55.25
N LEU A 8 -27.26 -26.13 55.81
CA LEU A 8 -25.96 -26.53 55.26
C LEU A 8 -26.09 -27.17 53.88
N SER A 9 -27.10 -28.03 53.67
CA SER A 9 -27.34 -28.63 52.35
C SER A 9 -27.78 -27.60 51.29
N GLU A 10 -28.59 -26.60 51.69
CA GLU A 10 -29.00 -25.52 50.80
C GLU A 10 -27.81 -24.63 50.46
N LEU A 11 -26.97 -24.29 51.44
CA LEU A 11 -25.76 -23.50 51.22
C LEU A 11 -24.79 -24.22 50.27
N ALA A 12 -24.54 -25.51 50.50
CA ALA A 12 -23.69 -26.32 49.63
C ALA A 12 -24.25 -26.41 48.20
N SER A 13 -25.57 -26.52 48.03
CA SER A 13 -26.19 -26.52 46.70
C SER A 13 -26.06 -25.19 45.98
N ARG A 14 -26.15 -24.07 46.72
CA ARG A 14 -25.98 -22.72 46.16
C ARG A 14 -24.51 -22.46 45.81
N GLU A 15 -23.58 -22.91 46.63
CA GLU A 15 -22.14 -22.81 46.37
C GLU A 15 -21.76 -23.56 45.10
N ALA A 16 -22.19 -24.83 44.95
CA ALA A 16 -21.96 -25.60 43.74
C ALA A 16 -22.59 -24.95 42.48
N ALA A 17 -23.77 -24.34 42.61
CA ALA A 17 -24.41 -23.62 41.52
C ALA A 17 -23.68 -22.33 41.14
N LEU A 18 -23.09 -21.63 42.11
CA LEU A 18 -22.26 -20.44 41.87
C LEU A 18 -20.93 -20.81 41.22
N ASP A 19 -20.27 -21.88 41.67
CA ASP A 19 -19.03 -22.37 41.07
C ASP A 19 -19.24 -22.78 39.61
N ALA A 20 -20.34 -23.48 39.32
CA ALA A 20 -20.69 -23.84 37.95
C ALA A 20 -20.94 -22.61 37.07
N GLN A 21 -21.57 -21.56 37.60
CA GLN A 21 -21.75 -20.30 36.88
C GLN A 21 -20.43 -19.57 36.64
N ILE A 22 -19.52 -19.57 37.61
CA ILE A 22 -18.20 -18.96 37.47
C ILE A 22 -17.38 -19.67 36.39
N GLU A 23 -17.37 -20.99 36.38
CA GLU A 23 -16.65 -21.75 35.35
C GLU A 23 -17.27 -21.55 33.96
N ALA A 24 -18.60 -21.54 33.85
CA ALA A 24 -19.27 -21.23 32.58
C ALA A 24 -18.90 -19.82 32.07
N ALA A 25 -18.92 -18.81 32.95
CA ALA A 25 -18.53 -17.45 32.59
C ALA A 25 -17.05 -17.33 32.20
N ARG A 26 -16.16 -18.10 32.86
CA ARG A 26 -14.73 -18.16 32.50
C ARG A 26 -14.52 -18.80 31.13
N GLU A 27 -15.23 -19.88 30.82
CA GLU A 27 -15.15 -20.50 29.50
C GLU A 27 -15.69 -19.58 28.40
N GLU A 28 -16.81 -18.90 28.64
CA GLU A 28 -17.38 -17.94 27.70
C GLU A 28 -16.42 -16.77 27.45
N ALA A 29 -15.83 -16.21 28.51
CA ALA A 29 -14.83 -15.15 28.40
C ALA A 29 -13.61 -15.60 27.59
N ARG A 30 -13.11 -16.83 27.80
CA ARG A 30 -12.00 -17.39 27.01
C ARG A 30 -12.38 -17.50 25.53
N ARG A 31 -13.54 -18.06 25.21
CA ARG A 31 -14.02 -18.16 23.82
C ARG A 31 -14.17 -16.79 23.15
N ALA A 32 -14.64 -15.80 23.89
CA ALA A 32 -14.76 -14.43 23.38
C ALA A 32 -13.39 -13.81 23.06
N VAL A 33 -12.40 -14.02 23.92
CA VAL A 33 -11.02 -13.57 23.69
C VAL A 33 -10.42 -14.29 22.48
N ASP A 34 -10.52 -15.62 22.42
CA ASP A 34 -9.99 -16.41 21.29
C ASP A 34 -10.60 -15.97 19.95
N ALA A 35 -11.91 -15.68 19.93
CA ALA A 35 -12.58 -15.18 18.74
C ALA A 35 -12.09 -13.78 18.34
N ALA A 36 -11.90 -12.88 19.32
CA ALA A 36 -11.38 -11.54 19.08
C ALA A 36 -9.92 -11.57 18.56
N GLU A 37 -9.08 -12.44 19.12
CA GLU A 37 -7.70 -12.63 18.66
C GLU A 37 -7.62 -13.18 17.25
N GLN A 38 -8.46 -14.16 16.91
CA GLN A 38 -8.55 -14.70 15.55
C GLN A 38 -8.98 -13.62 14.55
N GLU A 39 -9.96 -12.78 14.91
CA GLU A 39 -10.43 -11.71 14.04
C GLU A 39 -9.36 -10.62 13.88
N ALA A 40 -8.68 -10.24 14.97
CA ALA A 40 -7.56 -9.31 14.91
C ALA A 40 -6.42 -9.84 14.02
N ALA A 41 -6.09 -11.13 14.10
CA ALA A 41 -5.10 -11.77 13.25
C ALA A 41 -5.50 -11.72 11.77
N ARG A 42 -6.78 -11.98 11.46
CA ARG A 42 -7.31 -11.86 10.08
C ARG A 42 -7.22 -10.45 9.55
N ILE A 43 -7.60 -9.46 10.35
CA ILE A 43 -7.52 -8.04 9.98
C ILE A 43 -6.07 -7.66 9.68
N LEU A 44 -5.13 -8.04 10.54
CA LEU A 44 -3.71 -7.75 10.34
C LEU A 44 -3.16 -8.42 9.08
N GLN A 45 -3.48 -9.69 8.84
CA GLN A 45 -3.09 -10.38 7.61
C GLN A 45 -3.68 -9.71 6.36
N GLY A 46 -4.96 -9.33 6.40
CA GLY A 46 -5.64 -8.62 5.32
C GLY A 46 -5.01 -7.25 5.04
N ALA A 47 -4.72 -6.48 6.08
CA ALA A 47 -4.06 -5.19 5.97
C ALA A 47 -2.64 -5.32 5.39
N GLN A 48 -1.87 -6.33 5.82
CA GLN A 48 -0.53 -6.57 5.29
C GLN A 48 -0.57 -6.96 3.80
N ALA A 49 -1.51 -7.82 3.40
CA ALA A 49 -1.71 -8.18 2.00
C ALA A 49 -2.11 -6.95 1.15
N GLN A 50 -2.97 -6.08 1.69
CA GLN A 50 -3.37 -4.84 1.01
C GLN A 50 -2.19 -3.89 0.82
N VAL A 51 -1.34 -3.72 1.84
CA VAL A 51 -0.13 -2.89 1.74
C VAL A 51 0.83 -3.45 0.68
N GLN A 52 1.06 -4.76 0.66
CA GLN A 52 1.90 -5.39 -0.35
C GLN A 52 1.35 -5.21 -1.77
N ALA A 53 0.04 -5.37 -1.96
CA ALA A 53 -0.61 -5.14 -3.25
C ALA A 53 -0.49 -3.67 -3.69
N MET A 54 -0.66 -2.72 -2.76
CA MET A 54 -0.50 -1.30 -3.04
C MET A 54 0.95 -0.94 -3.40
N GLN A 55 1.93 -1.51 -2.71
CA GLN A 55 3.35 -1.33 -3.02
C GLN A 55 3.68 -1.84 -4.42
N ALA A 56 3.25 -3.07 -4.75
CA ALA A 56 3.49 -3.65 -6.08
C ALA A 56 2.83 -2.83 -7.19
N ALA A 57 1.59 -2.37 -6.98
CA ALA A 57 0.90 -1.51 -7.95
C ALA A 57 1.62 -0.15 -8.12
N HIS A 58 2.12 0.41 -7.02
CA HIS A 58 2.87 1.67 -7.06
C HIS A 58 4.20 1.54 -7.81
N GLU A 59 4.96 0.47 -7.59
CA GLU A 59 6.21 0.20 -8.30
C GLU A 59 5.99 0.01 -9.81
N GLN A 60 4.93 -0.69 -10.19
CA GLN A 60 4.53 -0.83 -11.60
C GLN A 60 4.18 0.52 -12.21
N ALA A 61 3.39 1.34 -11.52
CA ALA A 61 3.02 2.68 -11.96
C ALA A 61 4.26 3.58 -12.12
N LEU A 62 5.17 3.58 -11.14
CA LEU A 62 6.42 4.34 -11.21
C LEU A 62 7.30 3.92 -12.39
N THR A 63 7.39 2.61 -12.65
CA THR A 63 8.18 2.07 -13.76
C THR A 63 7.59 2.51 -15.10
N ALA A 64 6.27 2.39 -15.27
CA ALA A 64 5.57 2.83 -16.47
C ALA A 64 5.72 4.34 -16.69
N GLU A 65 5.53 5.13 -15.64
CA GLU A 65 5.67 6.59 -15.69
C GLU A 65 7.09 7.01 -16.02
N THR A 66 8.09 6.38 -15.42
CA THR A 66 9.51 6.65 -15.72
C THR A 66 9.85 6.30 -17.16
N SER A 67 9.32 5.19 -17.70
CA SER A 67 9.51 4.86 -19.11
C SER A 67 8.88 5.91 -20.01
N ARG A 68 7.64 6.31 -19.73
CA ARG A 68 6.94 7.35 -20.50
C ARG A 68 7.73 8.66 -20.53
N ILE A 69 8.17 9.15 -19.36
CA ILE A 69 8.95 10.39 -19.26
C ILE A 69 10.26 10.27 -20.04
N ARG A 70 10.94 9.12 -20.00
CA ARG A 70 12.18 8.91 -20.77
C ARG A 70 11.93 8.93 -22.27
N ASP A 71 10.86 8.30 -22.73
CA ASP A 71 10.52 8.25 -24.16
C ASP A 71 10.11 9.64 -24.67
N GLU A 72 9.31 10.39 -23.89
CA GLU A 72 8.96 11.78 -24.17
C GLU A 72 10.20 12.69 -24.23
N ALA A 73 11.10 12.57 -23.24
CA ALA A 73 12.34 13.36 -23.22
C ALA A 73 13.25 13.05 -24.42
N ARG A 74 13.32 11.77 -24.85
CA ARG A 74 14.06 11.39 -26.06
C ARG A 74 13.45 12.01 -27.31
N ALA A 75 12.14 11.89 -27.49
CA ALA A 75 11.44 12.46 -28.63
C ALA A 75 11.62 13.99 -28.69
N GLN A 76 11.56 14.66 -27.54
CA GLN A 76 11.80 16.11 -27.47
C GLN A 76 13.25 16.47 -27.82
N ALA A 77 14.23 15.76 -27.30
CA ALA A 77 15.64 16.00 -27.61
C ALA A 77 15.95 15.79 -29.10
N GLU A 78 15.34 14.77 -29.74
CA GLU A 78 15.45 14.54 -31.18
C GLU A 78 14.85 15.68 -32.00
N ALA A 79 13.65 16.14 -31.62
CA ALA A 79 12.98 17.27 -32.27
C ALA A 79 13.79 18.57 -32.15
N GLU A 80 14.35 18.85 -30.97
CA GLU A 80 15.20 20.03 -30.72
C GLU A 80 16.51 19.95 -31.52
N SER A 81 17.13 18.77 -31.60
CA SER A 81 18.33 18.54 -32.41
C SER A 81 18.07 18.79 -33.90
N LEU A 82 16.97 18.24 -34.43
CA LEU A 82 16.55 18.46 -35.82
C LEU A 82 16.27 19.94 -36.10
N SER A 83 15.53 20.61 -35.22
CA SER A 83 15.25 22.05 -35.34
C SER A 83 16.54 22.87 -35.35
N THR A 84 17.50 22.53 -34.49
CA THR A 84 18.79 23.21 -34.40
C THR A 84 19.62 23.01 -35.66
N ARG A 85 19.70 21.77 -36.18
CA ARG A 85 20.39 21.47 -37.44
C ARG A 85 19.78 22.22 -38.62
N GLN A 86 18.45 22.27 -38.72
CA GLN A 86 17.76 23.00 -39.80
C GLN A 86 18.08 24.50 -39.75
N LYS A 87 18.01 25.12 -38.55
CA LYS A 87 18.38 26.54 -38.36
C LYS A 87 19.85 26.81 -38.70
N ALA A 88 20.75 25.92 -38.28
CA ALA A 88 22.17 26.04 -38.58
C ALA A 88 22.45 25.93 -40.08
N SER A 89 21.84 24.96 -40.76
CA SER A 89 21.99 24.77 -42.22
C SER A 89 21.58 26.03 -43.00
N GLY A 90 20.45 26.64 -42.63
CA GLY A 90 19.99 27.88 -43.29
C GLY A 90 20.98 29.05 -43.09
N ARG A 91 21.54 29.19 -41.87
CA ARG A 91 22.55 30.23 -41.59
C ARG A 91 23.86 29.99 -42.33
N VAL A 92 24.31 28.73 -42.44
CA VAL A 92 25.53 28.37 -43.18
C VAL A 92 25.39 28.73 -44.66
N GLN A 93 24.24 28.41 -45.27
CA GLN A 93 23.99 28.75 -46.68
C GLN A 93 24.00 30.27 -46.90
N GLN A 94 23.32 31.02 -46.03
CA GLN A 94 23.27 32.48 -46.11
C GLN A 94 24.65 33.12 -45.89
N ALA A 95 25.45 32.59 -44.96
CA ALA A 95 26.82 33.04 -44.73
C ALA A 95 27.73 32.73 -45.93
N ALA A 96 27.60 31.55 -46.54
CA ALA A 96 28.35 31.17 -47.73
C ALA A 96 28.06 32.09 -48.92
N GLU A 97 26.78 32.40 -49.19
CA GLU A 97 26.38 33.36 -50.21
C GLU A 97 26.95 34.76 -49.96
N HIS A 98 26.90 35.22 -48.70
CA HIS A 98 27.44 36.53 -48.33
C HIS A 98 28.96 36.60 -48.53
N ILE A 99 29.69 35.55 -48.15
CA ILE A 99 31.15 35.46 -48.36
C ILE A 99 31.46 35.43 -49.85
N LEU A 100 30.79 34.59 -50.64
CA LEU A 100 30.99 34.52 -52.08
C LEU A 100 30.76 35.88 -52.76
N ARG A 101 29.70 36.60 -52.38
CA ARG A 101 29.42 37.95 -52.90
C ARG A 101 30.48 38.98 -52.51
N ALA A 102 31.07 38.86 -51.32
CA ALA A 102 32.11 39.77 -50.84
C ALA A 102 33.50 39.49 -51.44
N VAL A 103 33.74 38.28 -51.93
CA VAL A 103 35.06 37.82 -52.43
C VAL A 103 35.13 37.79 -53.96
N LEU A 104 34.00 37.80 -54.66
CA LEU A 104 33.97 37.93 -56.13
C LEU A 104 34.14 39.41 -56.53
N PRO A 105 35.11 39.73 -57.42
CA PRO A 105 35.39 41.11 -57.87
C PRO A 105 34.32 41.68 -58.81
#